data_AF-A0A1A0J3V8-F1
#
_entry.id   AF-A0A1A0J3V8-F1
#
_cell.length_a   1.000
_cell.length_b   1.000
_cell.length_c   1.000
_cell.angle_alpha   90.00
_cell.angle_beta   90.00
_cell.angle_gamma   90.00
#
_symmetry.space_group_name_H-M   'P 1'
#
loop_
_entity.id
_entity.type
_entity.pdbx_description
1 polymer ?
#
loop_
_entity_poly.entity_id
_entity_poly.type
_entity_poly.pdbx_seq_one_letter_code
_entity_poly.pdbx_strand_id
1 'polypeptide(L)'
;MSDAGEFDDYLSTLGRLTAHVDPTASTPDAEKIVDAVETLTEVLDTDLTGLAVWARDHADEDSILRLAVGLSQEKLRNNLRHEFGTSSWQKVARTQPYELVSWMDREFDLVRMLRVQMARTYTFADILVARSGTRATATRAGASGRHIEDEIEAIARDLGLPYVTRSRFSGRGGRDAPADLIVGHEGAADIVVAAKGFDSTGSKLTDAVREIEEMAEVRLPRQVVLAVIDGIGWKSRQSDLRRIHQLWADRQIDGMYTLATLDTFRDDLAEFARLHRLV
;
A
#
# COMPACT_ATOMS: atom_id res chain seq x y z
N MET A 1 10.16 18.62 -23.86
CA MET A 1 10.00 19.15 -22.49
C MET A 1 8.63 19.77 -22.38
N SER A 2 7.75 19.09 -21.65
CA SER A 2 6.40 19.57 -21.33
C SER A 2 6.44 20.85 -20.48
N ASP A 3 5.48 21.74 -20.72
CA ASP A 3 5.26 22.95 -19.91
C ASP A 3 4.12 22.70 -18.93
N ALA A 4 4.09 23.44 -17.82
CA ALA A 4 3.23 23.12 -16.67
C ALA A 4 1.72 23.18 -16.95
N GLY A 5 1.31 23.87 -18.02
CA GLY A 5 -0.10 24.02 -18.39
C GLY A 5 -0.97 24.61 -17.26
N GLU A 6 -2.29 24.59 -17.44
CA GLU A 6 -3.21 24.96 -16.36
C GLU A 6 -3.42 23.77 -15.40
N PHE A 7 -3.54 24.08 -14.10
CA PHE A 7 -3.77 23.04 -13.08
C PHE A 7 -5.04 22.22 -13.34
N ASP A 8 -6.10 22.84 -13.86
CA ASP A 8 -7.37 22.17 -14.11
C ASP A 8 -7.26 21.16 -15.26
N ASP A 9 -6.42 21.44 -16.26
CA ASP A 9 -6.09 20.49 -17.33
C ASP A 9 -5.39 19.26 -16.75
N TYR A 10 -4.36 19.47 -15.90
CA TYR A 10 -3.69 18.37 -15.19
C TYR A 10 -4.69 17.55 -14.36
N LEU A 11 -5.52 18.22 -13.55
CA LEU A 11 -6.51 17.59 -12.68
C LEU A 11 -7.52 16.73 -13.46
N SER A 12 -7.83 17.11 -14.70
CA SER A 12 -8.74 16.38 -15.57
C SER A 12 -8.18 15.02 -16.01
N THR A 13 -6.85 14.87 -16.05
CA THR A 13 -6.16 13.64 -16.51
C THR A 13 -6.08 12.54 -15.45
N LEU A 14 -6.40 12.84 -14.19
CA LEU A 14 -6.37 11.86 -13.09
C LEU A 14 -7.34 10.69 -13.33
N GLY A 15 -6.79 9.48 -13.35
CA GLY A 15 -7.51 8.22 -13.55
C GLY A 15 -7.91 7.50 -12.26
N ARG A 16 -8.55 6.34 -12.42
CA ARG A 16 -8.75 5.38 -11.32
C ARG A 16 -7.62 4.36 -11.37
N LEU A 17 -6.86 4.23 -10.29
CA LEU A 17 -5.73 3.31 -10.20
C LEU A 17 -6.12 1.89 -9.78
N THR A 18 -7.32 1.72 -9.24
CA THR A 18 -7.84 0.45 -8.76
C THR A 18 -9.07 0.07 -9.57
N ALA A 19 -9.05 -1.17 -10.08
CA ALA A 19 -10.21 -1.76 -10.71
C ALA A 19 -11.38 -1.82 -9.72
N HIS A 20 -12.60 -1.64 -10.22
CA HIS A 20 -13.79 -1.92 -9.44
C HIS A 20 -13.81 -3.42 -9.13
N VAL A 21 -13.66 -3.76 -7.85
CA VAL A 21 -13.72 -5.15 -7.39
C VAL A 21 -15.17 -5.51 -7.10
N ASP A 22 -15.66 -6.57 -7.73
CA ASP A 22 -16.91 -7.21 -7.33
C ASP A 22 -16.75 -7.79 -5.91
N PRO A 23 -17.46 -7.27 -4.90
CA PRO A 23 -17.33 -7.74 -3.52
C PRO A 23 -17.94 -9.13 -3.28
N THR A 24 -18.45 -9.79 -4.32
CA THR A 24 -18.98 -11.16 -4.31
C THR A 24 -18.08 -12.15 -5.03
N ALA A 25 -17.04 -11.68 -5.75
CA ALA A 25 -16.08 -12.55 -6.39
C ALA A 25 -15.24 -13.29 -5.34
N SER A 26 -15.12 -14.62 -5.52
CA SER A 26 -14.22 -15.45 -4.71
C SER A 26 -12.77 -15.08 -5.01
N THR A 27 -11.93 -15.12 -3.99
CA THR A 27 -10.47 -15.02 -4.10
C THR A 27 -9.85 -16.24 -3.42
N PRO A 28 -8.59 -16.60 -3.73
CA PRO A 28 -7.92 -17.69 -3.03
C PRO A 28 -7.88 -17.51 -1.50
N ASP A 29 -7.80 -16.26 -1.03
CA ASP A 29 -7.86 -15.96 0.40
C ASP A 29 -9.28 -16.11 0.97
N ALA A 30 -10.33 -15.84 0.18
CA ALA A 30 -11.72 -16.09 0.59
C ALA A 30 -12.00 -17.59 0.69
N GLU A 31 -11.46 -18.39 -0.24
CA GLU A 31 -11.58 -19.86 -0.23
C GLU A 31 -10.92 -20.47 1.01
N LYS A 32 -9.72 -20.02 1.38
CA LYS A 32 -9.06 -20.45 2.63
C LYS A 32 -9.90 -20.17 3.87
N ILE A 33 -10.55 -19.00 3.94
CA ILE A 33 -11.43 -18.66 5.05
C ILE A 33 -12.63 -19.62 5.10
N VAL A 34 -13.21 -19.98 3.95
CA VAL A 34 -14.32 -20.95 3.87
C VAL A 34 -13.85 -22.31 4.41
N ASP A 35 -12.74 -22.83 3.90
CA ASP A 35 -12.20 -24.14 4.29
C ASP A 35 -11.86 -24.18 5.80
N ALA A 36 -11.24 -23.12 6.32
CA ALA A 36 -10.88 -23.01 7.73
C ALA A 36 -12.12 -22.95 8.65
N VAL A 37 -13.18 -22.26 8.23
CA VAL A 37 -14.43 -22.18 9.00
C VAL A 37 -15.22 -23.50 8.99
N GLU A 38 -15.19 -24.24 7.88
CA GLU A 38 -15.80 -25.57 7.82
C GLU A 38 -15.18 -26.51 8.85
N THR A 39 -13.84 -26.60 8.91
CA THR A 39 -13.15 -27.44 9.90
C THR A 39 -13.29 -26.92 11.33
N LEU A 40 -13.41 -25.61 11.52
CA LEU A 40 -13.63 -25.02 12.85
C LEU A 40 -14.99 -25.43 13.44
N THR A 41 -16.01 -25.55 12.58
CA THR A 41 -17.37 -25.95 12.97
C THR A 41 -17.40 -27.34 13.60
N GLU A 42 -16.61 -28.28 13.06
CA GLU A 42 -16.53 -29.65 13.56
C GLU A 42 -15.90 -29.73 14.96
N VAL A 43 -15.05 -28.76 15.29
CA VAL A 43 -14.21 -28.77 16.50
C VAL A 43 -14.81 -27.96 17.66
N LEU A 44 -15.74 -27.06 17.39
CA LEU A 44 -16.35 -26.17 18.40
C LEU A 44 -17.11 -26.88 19.54
N ASP A 45 -17.50 -28.13 19.32
CA ASP A 45 -18.13 -28.99 20.32
C ASP A 45 -17.12 -29.77 21.17
N THR A 46 -15.82 -29.76 20.81
CA THR A 46 -14.76 -30.59 21.41
C THR A 46 -13.87 -29.86 22.44
N ASP A 47 -14.42 -28.86 23.13
CA ASP A 47 -13.73 -28.07 24.19
C ASP A 47 -12.46 -27.31 23.74
N LEU A 48 -11.74 -26.67 24.69
CA LEU A 48 -10.52 -25.90 24.40
C LEU A 48 -9.40 -26.76 23.77
N THR A 49 -9.40 -28.07 24.04
CA THR A 49 -8.43 -29.02 23.48
C THR A 49 -8.62 -29.17 21.99
N GLY A 50 -9.86 -29.32 21.54
CA GLY A 50 -10.18 -29.33 20.10
C GLY A 50 -9.72 -28.04 19.44
N LEU A 51 -10.10 -26.89 20.02
CA LEU A 51 -9.74 -25.58 19.47
C LEU A 51 -8.21 -25.36 19.41
N ALA A 52 -7.46 -25.89 20.38
CA ALA A 52 -6.01 -25.87 20.39
C ALA A 52 -5.40 -26.69 19.24
N VAL A 53 -5.94 -27.89 18.99
CA VAL A 53 -5.53 -28.72 17.83
C VAL A 53 -5.81 -27.96 16.54
N TRP A 54 -7.01 -27.40 16.40
CA TRP A 54 -7.38 -26.61 15.24
C TRP A 54 -6.44 -25.42 15.01
N ALA A 55 -6.12 -24.64 16.06
CA ALA A 55 -5.24 -23.48 15.96
C ALA A 55 -3.81 -23.86 15.55
N ARG A 56 -3.31 -25.01 16.03
CA ARG A 56 -2.00 -25.54 15.62
C ARG A 56 -1.99 -25.94 14.15
N ASP A 57 -3.05 -26.59 13.71
CA ASP A 57 -3.15 -27.12 12.35
C ASP A 57 -3.39 -25.99 11.33
N HIS A 58 -3.99 -24.87 11.75
CA HIS A 58 -4.16 -23.61 10.99
C HIS A 58 -3.22 -22.49 11.47
N ALA A 59 -1.98 -22.83 11.83
CA ALA A 59 -1.06 -21.87 12.43
C ALA A 59 -0.65 -20.72 11.49
N ASP A 60 -0.81 -20.83 10.19
CA ASP A 60 -0.58 -19.76 9.21
C ASP A 60 -1.79 -18.81 9.04
N GLU A 61 -2.91 -19.11 9.68
CA GLU A 61 -4.16 -18.37 9.52
C GLU A 61 -4.61 -17.69 10.82
N ASP A 62 -3.98 -16.56 11.17
CA ASP A 62 -4.39 -15.78 12.35
C ASP A 62 -5.79 -15.17 12.20
N SER A 63 -6.25 -14.99 10.95
CA SER A 63 -7.39 -14.14 10.64
C SER A 63 -8.70 -14.65 11.24
N ILE A 64 -8.94 -15.97 11.29
CA ILE A 64 -10.21 -16.55 11.71
C ILE A 64 -10.51 -16.22 13.17
N LEU A 65 -9.66 -16.69 14.09
CA LEU A 65 -9.86 -16.49 15.52
C LEU A 65 -9.71 -15.01 15.89
N ARG A 66 -8.78 -14.28 15.26
CA ARG A 66 -8.59 -12.85 15.49
C ARG A 66 -9.83 -12.04 15.11
N LEU A 67 -10.42 -12.29 13.94
CA LEU A 67 -11.60 -11.58 13.46
C LEU A 67 -12.83 -11.94 14.27
N ALA A 68 -12.97 -13.21 14.69
CA ALA A 68 -14.07 -13.65 15.55
C ALA A 68 -14.14 -12.86 16.86
N VAL A 69 -13.00 -12.41 17.40
CA VAL A 69 -12.95 -11.56 18.61
C VAL A 69 -12.76 -10.07 18.32
N GLY A 70 -12.89 -9.64 17.06
CA GLY A 70 -12.86 -8.23 16.67
C GLY A 70 -11.49 -7.55 16.78
N LEU A 71 -10.39 -8.31 16.80
CA LEU A 71 -9.05 -7.74 16.85
C LEU A 71 -8.54 -7.35 15.46
N SER A 72 -7.83 -6.22 15.36
CA SER A 72 -7.01 -5.92 14.18
C SER A 72 -5.70 -6.71 14.23
N GLN A 73 -5.04 -6.89 13.08
CA GLN A 73 -3.76 -7.62 13.02
C GLN A 73 -2.70 -6.97 13.91
N GLU A 74 -2.62 -5.64 13.93
CA GLU A 74 -1.69 -4.91 14.80
C GLU A 74 -2.01 -5.11 16.29
N LYS A 75 -3.29 -5.03 16.67
CA LYS A 75 -3.70 -5.29 18.05
C LYS A 75 -3.35 -6.71 18.47
N LEU A 76 -3.59 -7.72 17.62
CA LEU A 76 -3.17 -9.10 17.91
C LEU A 76 -1.66 -9.18 18.14
N ARG A 77 -0.84 -8.62 17.24
CA ARG A 77 0.62 -8.65 17.36
C ARG A 77 1.14 -8.02 18.66
N ASN A 78 0.56 -6.90 19.07
CA ASN A 78 0.93 -6.22 20.31
C ASN A 78 0.55 -7.05 21.54
N ASN A 79 -0.63 -7.66 21.54
CA ASN A 79 -1.08 -8.55 22.60
C ASN A 79 -0.23 -9.82 22.70
N LEU A 80 0.09 -10.46 21.57
CA LEU A 80 0.97 -11.63 21.55
C LEU A 80 2.37 -11.29 22.09
N ARG A 81 2.89 -10.10 21.76
CA ARG A 81 4.20 -9.66 22.27
C ARG A 81 4.18 -9.50 23.79
N HIS A 82 3.08 -8.99 24.34
CA HIS A 82 2.90 -8.80 25.77
C HIS A 82 2.80 -10.14 26.52
N GLU A 83 1.95 -11.06 26.05
CA GLU A 83 1.68 -12.33 26.75
C GLU A 83 2.76 -13.39 26.49
N PHE A 84 3.21 -13.54 25.24
CA PHE A 84 4.08 -14.65 24.80
C PHE A 84 5.50 -14.22 24.42
N GLY A 85 5.84 -12.93 24.58
CA GLY A 85 7.16 -12.40 24.22
C GLY A 85 7.45 -12.40 22.72
N THR A 86 6.44 -12.60 21.86
CA THR A 86 6.60 -12.62 20.41
C THR A 86 5.38 -12.05 19.70
N SER A 87 5.56 -11.37 18.57
CA SER A 87 4.44 -10.90 17.74
C SER A 87 3.96 -11.92 16.69
N SER A 88 4.49 -13.14 16.69
CA SER A 88 4.18 -14.17 15.68
C SER A 88 3.08 -15.11 16.16
N TRP A 89 1.89 -15.01 15.57
CA TRP A 89 0.78 -15.97 15.77
C TRP A 89 1.24 -17.41 15.48
N GLN A 90 1.80 -17.62 14.29
CA GLN A 90 2.22 -18.93 13.82
C GLN A 90 3.18 -19.63 14.78
N LYS A 91 4.12 -18.88 15.37
CA LYS A 91 5.03 -19.43 16.37
C LYS A 91 4.26 -19.94 17.59
N VAL A 92 3.41 -19.10 18.18
CA VAL A 92 2.67 -19.45 19.40
C VAL A 92 1.68 -20.59 19.13
N ALA A 93 0.95 -20.54 18.02
CA ALA A 93 -0.01 -21.58 17.63
C ALA A 93 0.67 -22.95 17.46
N ARG A 94 1.91 -23.01 16.97
CA ARG A 94 2.65 -24.27 16.83
C ARG A 94 3.23 -24.79 18.13
N THR A 95 3.76 -23.90 18.98
CA THR A 95 4.53 -24.32 20.16
C THR A 95 3.70 -24.39 21.43
N GLN A 96 2.69 -23.54 21.56
CA GLN A 96 1.86 -23.36 22.77
C GLN A 96 0.36 -23.19 22.41
N PRO A 97 -0.24 -24.09 21.59
CA PRO A 97 -1.60 -23.91 21.07
C PRO A 97 -2.66 -23.83 22.16
N TYR A 98 -2.56 -24.68 23.20
CA TYR A 98 -3.54 -24.70 24.29
C TYR A 98 -3.49 -23.41 25.10
N GLU A 99 -2.30 -22.91 25.40
CA GLU A 99 -2.11 -21.64 26.10
C GLU A 99 -2.63 -20.46 25.28
N LEU A 100 -2.39 -20.48 23.96
CA LEU A 100 -2.92 -19.47 23.03
C LEU A 100 -4.44 -19.39 23.08
N VAL A 101 -5.15 -20.51 22.88
CA VAL A 101 -6.62 -20.50 22.84
C VAL A 101 -7.21 -20.23 24.22
N SER A 102 -6.58 -20.72 25.30
CA SER A 102 -7.00 -20.43 26.67
C SER A 102 -6.84 -18.95 27.03
N TRP A 103 -5.73 -18.34 26.59
CA TRP A 103 -5.53 -16.90 26.73
C TRP A 103 -6.56 -16.10 25.93
N MET A 104 -6.79 -16.46 24.66
CA MET A 104 -7.79 -15.78 23.84
C MET A 104 -9.20 -15.90 24.42
N ASP A 105 -9.55 -17.07 24.97
CA ASP A 105 -10.85 -17.28 25.61
C ASP A 105 -10.99 -16.46 26.89
N ARG A 106 -9.95 -16.44 27.73
CA ARG A 106 -9.92 -15.63 28.96
C ARG A 106 -10.03 -14.13 28.69
N GLU A 107 -9.27 -13.61 27.73
CA GLU A 107 -9.16 -12.17 27.49
C GLU A 107 -10.23 -11.62 26.54
N PHE A 108 -10.71 -12.44 25.61
CA PHE A 108 -11.61 -12.00 24.54
C PHE A 108 -12.85 -12.86 24.36
N ASP A 109 -13.08 -13.83 25.26
CA ASP A 109 -14.29 -14.64 25.29
C ASP A 109 -14.50 -15.42 23.98
N LEU A 110 -13.39 -15.93 23.43
CA LEU A 110 -13.28 -16.57 22.12
C LEU A 110 -14.36 -17.64 21.90
N VAL A 111 -14.53 -18.57 22.84
CA VAL A 111 -15.46 -19.70 22.67
C VAL A 111 -16.90 -19.20 22.60
N ARG A 112 -17.30 -18.27 23.48
CA ARG A 112 -18.64 -17.68 23.41
C ARG A 112 -18.83 -16.89 22.13
N MET A 113 -17.82 -16.12 21.70
CA MET A 113 -17.88 -15.34 20.47
C MET A 113 -18.06 -16.21 19.23
N LEU A 114 -17.31 -17.31 19.12
CA LEU A 114 -17.47 -18.27 18.03
C LEU A 114 -18.87 -18.89 18.03
N ARG A 115 -19.34 -19.40 19.17
CA ARG A 115 -20.67 -20.02 19.27
C ARG A 115 -21.80 -19.08 18.90
N VAL A 116 -21.80 -17.86 19.43
CA VAL A 116 -22.86 -16.87 19.16
C VAL A 116 -22.87 -16.46 17.68
N GLN A 117 -21.70 -16.28 17.08
CA GLN A 117 -21.59 -15.85 15.68
C GLN A 117 -21.94 -16.96 14.71
N MET A 118 -21.46 -18.19 14.94
CA MET A 118 -21.70 -19.31 14.03
C MET A 118 -23.14 -19.83 14.10
N ALA A 119 -23.83 -19.69 15.23
CA ALA A 119 -25.25 -20.03 15.35
C ALA A 119 -26.19 -18.95 14.79
N ARG A 120 -25.68 -17.77 14.41
CA ARG A 120 -26.50 -16.64 13.98
C ARG A 120 -26.79 -16.68 12.49
N THR A 121 -28.04 -16.41 12.12
CA THR A 121 -28.39 -16.08 10.73
C THR A 121 -28.07 -14.62 10.45
N TYR A 122 -27.25 -14.37 9.44
CA TYR A 122 -26.87 -13.01 9.00
C TYR A 122 -27.78 -12.51 7.87
N THR A 123 -28.12 -11.24 7.92
CA THR A 123 -28.85 -10.53 6.86
C THR A 123 -27.89 -9.74 5.97
N PHE A 124 -28.38 -9.28 4.82
CA PHE A 124 -27.62 -8.36 3.99
C PHE A 124 -27.23 -7.06 4.73
N ALA A 125 -28.06 -6.59 5.66
CA ALA A 125 -27.74 -5.43 6.49
C ALA A 125 -26.52 -5.69 7.39
N ASP A 126 -26.41 -6.88 7.99
CA ASP A 126 -25.24 -7.25 8.80
C ASP A 126 -23.96 -7.25 7.95
N ILE A 127 -24.04 -7.76 6.71
CA ILE A 127 -22.91 -7.74 5.76
C ILE A 127 -22.49 -6.30 5.43
N LEU A 128 -23.45 -5.41 5.18
CA LEU A 128 -23.14 -4.00 4.89
C LEU A 128 -22.56 -3.27 6.11
N VAL A 129 -23.06 -3.56 7.32
CA VAL A 129 -22.50 -3.04 8.58
C VAL A 129 -21.05 -3.47 8.74
N ALA A 130 -20.75 -4.76 8.58
CA ALA A 130 -19.38 -5.29 8.66
C ALA A 130 -18.45 -4.61 7.63
N ARG A 131 -18.89 -4.48 6.37
CA ARG A 131 -18.15 -3.81 5.29
C ARG A 131 -17.92 -2.31 5.58
N SER A 132 -18.89 -1.65 6.19
CA SER A 132 -18.80 -0.23 6.55
C SER A 132 -17.77 0.01 7.67
N GLY A 133 -17.70 -0.89 8.65
CA GLY A 133 -16.72 -0.83 9.74
C GLY A 133 -15.28 -1.01 9.23
N THR A 134 -15.07 -1.95 8.28
CA THR A 134 -13.75 -2.15 7.65
C THR A 134 -13.29 -0.99 6.76
N ARG A 135 -14.19 -0.14 6.23
CA ARG A 135 -13.78 1.09 5.52
C ARG A 135 -13.03 2.08 6.41
N ALA A 136 -13.19 1.98 7.73
CA ALA A 136 -12.44 2.80 8.68
C ALA A 136 -11.02 2.27 8.97
N THR A 137 -10.66 1.05 8.55
CA THR A 137 -9.39 0.42 8.96
C THR A 137 -8.57 -0.23 7.84
N ALA A 138 -9.16 -0.56 6.69
CA ALA A 138 -8.44 -1.17 5.57
C ALA A 138 -8.19 -0.14 4.46
N THR A 139 -7.22 0.74 4.69
CA THR A 139 -6.68 1.66 3.69
C THR A 139 -6.02 0.86 2.56
N ARG A 140 -6.73 0.74 1.43
CA ARG A 140 -6.27 0.09 0.18
C ARG A 140 -5.22 0.96 -0.55
N ALA A 141 -4.15 1.31 0.14
CA ALA A 141 -3.08 2.18 -0.36
C ALA A 141 -1.90 1.42 -1.00
N GLY A 142 -1.87 0.07 -0.95
CA GLY A 142 -0.69 -0.71 -1.37
C GLY A 142 -0.60 -1.01 -2.87
N ALA A 143 -1.71 -1.43 -3.50
CA ALA A 143 -1.68 -1.89 -4.91
C ALA A 143 -1.57 -0.73 -5.91
N SER A 144 -2.14 0.43 -5.57
CA SER A 144 -2.22 1.60 -6.45
C SER A 144 -0.88 2.33 -6.63
N GLY A 145 -0.04 2.42 -5.59
CA GLY A 145 1.30 3.01 -5.70
C GLY A 145 2.26 2.15 -6.53
N ARG A 146 2.22 0.83 -6.33
CA ARG A 146 3.07 -0.13 -7.05
C ARG A 146 2.81 -0.12 -8.56
N HIS A 147 1.57 0.09 -9.00
CA HIS A 147 1.27 0.13 -10.44
C HIS A 147 1.97 1.28 -11.16
N ILE A 148 1.99 2.48 -10.58
CA ILE A 148 2.70 3.63 -11.18
C ILE A 148 4.21 3.37 -11.23
N GLU A 149 4.78 2.81 -10.15
CA GLU A 149 6.19 2.44 -10.10
C GLU A 149 6.56 1.42 -11.18
N ASP A 150 5.73 0.38 -11.38
CA ASP A 150 5.96 -0.67 -12.37
C ASP A 150 5.93 -0.10 -13.81
N GLU A 151 5.02 0.85 -14.11
CA GLU A 151 4.91 1.50 -15.43
C GLU A 151 6.13 2.41 -15.75
N ILE A 152 6.56 3.25 -14.79
CA ILE A 152 7.74 4.11 -15.03
C ILE A 152 9.02 3.29 -15.16
N GLU A 153 9.13 2.16 -14.44
CA GLU A 153 10.26 1.25 -14.56
C GLU A 153 10.26 0.56 -15.93
N ALA A 154 9.11 0.10 -16.41
CA ALA A 154 8.97 -0.49 -17.73
C ALA A 154 9.43 0.48 -18.83
N ILE A 155 9.04 1.75 -18.75
CA ILE A 155 9.47 2.79 -19.69
C ILE A 155 10.99 2.97 -19.67
N ALA A 156 11.60 3.10 -18.50
CA ALA A 156 13.06 3.26 -18.40
C ALA A 156 13.82 2.06 -18.97
N ARG A 157 13.31 0.85 -18.72
CA ARG A 157 13.84 -0.40 -19.27
C ARG A 157 13.72 -0.46 -20.79
N ASP A 158 12.55 -0.11 -21.33
CA ASP A 158 12.29 -0.11 -22.78
C ASP A 158 13.14 0.92 -23.53
N LEU A 159 13.49 2.03 -22.87
CA LEU A 159 14.43 3.02 -23.40
C LEU A 159 15.91 2.58 -23.27
N GLY A 160 16.19 1.44 -22.63
CA GLY A 160 17.55 0.94 -22.44
C GLY A 160 18.39 1.75 -21.46
N LEU A 161 17.75 2.47 -20.53
CA LEU A 161 18.43 3.39 -19.62
C LEU A 161 19.07 2.63 -18.45
N PRO A 162 20.23 3.10 -17.93
CA PRO A 162 20.75 2.62 -16.65
C PRO A 162 19.89 3.19 -15.52
N TYR A 163 19.34 2.34 -14.67
CA TYR A 163 18.46 2.78 -13.59
C TYR A 163 18.54 1.93 -12.31
N VAL A 164 18.08 2.52 -11.21
CA VAL A 164 17.85 1.87 -9.91
C VAL A 164 16.48 2.29 -9.38
N THR A 165 15.71 1.34 -8.87
CA THR A 165 14.40 1.60 -8.25
C THR A 165 14.49 1.75 -6.73
N ARG A 166 13.60 2.54 -6.14
CA ARG A 166 13.42 2.71 -4.68
C ARG A 166 14.73 2.92 -3.92
N SER A 167 15.38 4.04 -4.20
CA SER A 167 16.67 4.39 -3.60
C SER A 167 16.70 5.86 -3.19
N ARG A 168 17.86 6.35 -2.74
CA ARG A 168 18.10 7.77 -2.48
C ARG A 168 19.14 8.30 -3.45
N PHE A 169 19.01 9.58 -3.78
CA PHE A 169 20.03 10.29 -4.55
C PHE A 169 20.63 11.43 -3.72
N SER A 170 21.91 11.68 -3.93
CA SER A 170 22.61 12.80 -3.32
C SER A 170 22.49 14.07 -4.16
N GLY A 171 22.29 15.19 -3.47
CA GLY A 171 22.17 16.51 -4.07
C GLY A 171 22.98 17.59 -3.35
N ARG A 172 22.44 18.81 -3.29
CA ARG A 172 23.07 20.00 -2.70
C ARG A 172 23.42 19.80 -1.24
N GLY A 173 24.63 20.23 -0.89
CA GLY A 173 25.12 20.19 0.49
C GLY A 173 25.34 18.78 1.04
N GLY A 174 25.46 17.76 0.17
CA GLY A 174 25.60 16.37 0.59
C GLY A 174 24.34 15.78 1.23
N ARG A 175 23.18 16.44 1.04
CA ARG A 175 21.89 15.91 1.47
C ARG A 175 21.40 14.89 0.45
N ASP A 176 20.73 13.86 0.95
CA ASP A 176 20.07 12.86 0.13
C ASP A 176 18.56 13.04 0.16
N ALA A 177 17.87 12.70 -0.92
CA ALA A 177 16.41 12.64 -1.00
C ALA A 177 15.95 11.29 -1.58
N PRO A 178 14.75 10.80 -1.23
CA PRO A 178 14.22 9.55 -1.80
C PRO A 178 13.79 9.74 -3.26
N ALA A 179 13.86 8.66 -4.04
CA ALA A 179 13.29 8.60 -5.38
C ALA A 179 12.81 7.18 -5.68
N ASP A 180 11.67 7.08 -6.37
CA ASP A 180 11.05 5.80 -6.73
C ASP A 180 11.76 5.17 -7.94
N LEU A 181 12.27 6.00 -8.85
CA LEU A 181 13.17 5.63 -9.94
C LEU A 181 14.33 6.64 -10.04
N ILE A 182 15.55 6.14 -10.14
CA ILE A 182 16.77 6.92 -10.39
C ILE A 182 17.38 6.43 -11.69
N VAL A 183 17.53 7.30 -12.66
CA VAL A 183 18.19 7.03 -13.94
C VAL A 183 19.54 7.74 -13.97
N GLY A 184 20.58 7.01 -14.36
CA GLY A 184 21.95 7.50 -14.39
C GLY A 184 22.97 6.39 -14.11
N HIS A 185 24.25 6.76 -14.11
CA HIS A 185 25.34 5.84 -13.83
C HIS A 185 25.64 5.73 -12.32
N GLU A 186 26.46 4.75 -11.94
CA GLU A 186 26.84 4.52 -10.55
C GLU A 186 27.44 5.81 -9.93
N GLY A 187 26.82 6.29 -8.84
CA GLY A 187 27.22 7.51 -8.15
C GLY A 187 26.71 8.84 -8.76
N ALA A 188 25.97 8.79 -9.88
CA ALA A 188 25.38 9.95 -10.53
C ALA A 188 23.90 9.72 -10.83
N ALA A 189 23.03 10.22 -9.95
CA ALA A 189 21.61 10.34 -10.25
C ALA A 189 21.41 11.54 -11.19
N ASP A 190 21.17 11.29 -12.47
CA ASP A 190 20.96 12.34 -13.48
C ASP A 190 19.48 12.74 -13.57
N ILE A 191 18.60 11.75 -13.52
CA ILE A 191 17.15 11.94 -13.55
C ILE A 191 16.55 11.16 -12.38
N VAL A 192 15.68 11.79 -11.61
CA VAL A 192 15.02 11.19 -10.45
C VAL A 192 13.52 11.38 -10.56
N VAL A 193 12.76 10.32 -10.29
CA VAL A 193 11.31 10.28 -10.48
C VAL A 193 10.62 9.87 -9.19
N ALA A 194 9.61 10.63 -8.78
CA ALA A 194 8.67 10.24 -7.75
C ALA A 194 7.40 9.64 -8.36
N ALA A 195 6.90 8.54 -7.82
CA ALA A 195 5.65 7.88 -8.20
C ALA A 195 4.66 7.95 -7.04
N LYS A 196 3.50 8.60 -7.21
CA LYS A 196 2.49 8.74 -6.14
C LYS A 196 1.08 8.41 -6.64
N GLY A 197 0.54 7.30 -6.16
CA GLY A 197 -0.83 6.85 -6.45
C GLY A 197 -1.81 7.11 -5.31
N PHE A 198 -3.01 7.63 -5.60
CA PHE A 198 -4.03 7.86 -4.58
C PHE A 198 -5.48 7.66 -5.04
N ASP A 199 -6.10 6.55 -4.63
CA ASP A 199 -7.50 6.23 -4.97
C ASP A 199 -8.47 6.24 -3.78
N SER A 200 -7.99 6.17 -2.52
CA SER A 200 -8.86 6.14 -1.33
C SER A 200 -8.17 6.72 -0.10
N THR A 201 -8.90 7.52 0.70
CA THR A 201 -8.43 8.24 1.90
C THR A 201 -7.60 7.38 2.84
N GLY A 202 -6.29 7.61 2.82
CA GLY A 202 -5.30 6.98 3.68
C GLY A 202 -4.30 8.00 4.22
N SER A 203 -3.77 7.73 5.42
CA SER A 203 -2.91 8.64 6.19
C SER A 203 -1.48 8.83 5.65
N LYS A 204 -1.08 8.17 4.56
CA LYS A 204 0.28 8.22 3.99
C LYS A 204 0.58 9.44 3.08
N LEU A 205 -0.33 10.41 2.98
CA LEU A 205 -0.27 11.48 1.98
C LEU A 205 0.51 12.72 2.39
N THR A 206 0.60 13.02 3.70
CA THR A 206 1.42 14.15 4.16
C THR A 206 2.88 13.96 3.76
N ASP A 207 3.34 12.71 3.64
CA ASP A 207 4.67 12.38 3.14
C ASP A 207 4.81 12.55 1.62
N ALA A 208 3.76 12.40 0.82
CA ALA A 208 3.87 12.45 -0.65
C ALA A 208 4.26 13.83 -1.19
N VAL A 209 3.64 14.90 -0.68
CA VAL A 209 4.02 16.29 -1.04
C VAL A 209 5.42 16.60 -0.51
N ARG A 210 5.67 16.24 0.76
CA ARG A 210 6.94 16.50 1.44
C ARG A 210 8.11 15.84 0.72
N GLU A 211 7.95 14.62 0.23
CA GLU A 211 8.99 13.90 -0.53
C GLU A 211 9.34 14.63 -1.82
N ILE A 212 8.36 15.11 -2.58
CA ILE A 212 8.61 15.84 -3.84
C ILE A 212 9.22 17.21 -3.57
N GLU A 213 8.75 17.91 -2.53
CA GLU A 213 9.38 19.15 -2.04
C GLU A 213 10.85 18.90 -1.63
N GLU A 214 11.14 17.81 -0.92
CA GLU A 214 12.51 17.41 -0.53
C GLU A 214 13.39 17.13 -1.75
N MET A 215 12.87 16.43 -2.77
CA MET A 215 13.58 16.21 -4.04
C MET A 215 13.92 17.53 -4.75
N ALA A 216 12.94 18.43 -4.88
CA ALA A 216 13.11 19.73 -5.52
C ALA A 216 14.12 20.61 -4.76
N GLU A 217 14.13 20.54 -3.43
CA GLU A 217 15.04 21.30 -2.58
C GLU A 217 16.48 20.77 -2.67
N VAL A 218 16.64 19.45 -2.62
CA VAL A 218 17.93 18.77 -2.59
C VAL A 218 18.59 18.73 -3.97
N ARG A 219 17.87 18.70 -5.09
CA ARG A 219 18.46 18.54 -6.43
C ARG A 219 19.64 19.49 -6.71
N LEU A 220 20.65 18.98 -7.41
CA LEU A 220 21.69 19.78 -8.05
C LEU A 220 21.12 20.43 -9.32
N PRO A 221 21.70 21.54 -9.81
CA PRO A 221 21.27 22.18 -11.05
C PRO A 221 21.32 21.27 -12.29
N ARG A 222 22.15 20.22 -12.24
CA ARG A 222 22.28 19.21 -13.31
C ARG A 222 21.30 18.05 -13.16
N GLN A 223 20.50 17.99 -12.10
CA GLN A 223 19.60 16.85 -11.86
C GLN A 223 18.20 17.21 -12.32
N VAL A 224 17.58 16.30 -13.06
CA VAL A 224 16.20 16.41 -13.51
C VAL A 224 15.29 15.73 -12.48
N VAL A 225 14.26 16.43 -12.02
CA VAL A 225 13.26 15.93 -11.07
C VAL A 225 11.91 15.82 -11.77
N LEU A 226 11.39 14.61 -11.88
CA LEU A 226 10.07 14.33 -12.46
C LEU A 226 9.12 13.76 -11.40
N ALA A 227 7.83 13.99 -11.57
CA ALA A 227 6.80 13.41 -10.71
C ALA A 227 5.69 12.75 -11.56
N VAL A 228 5.40 11.49 -11.30
CA VAL A 228 4.25 10.78 -11.87
C VAL A 228 3.22 10.57 -10.76
N ILE A 229 2.12 11.32 -10.81
CA ILE A 229 1.13 11.38 -9.74
C ILE A 229 -0.26 11.13 -10.32
N ASP A 230 -0.91 10.07 -9.86
CA ASP A 230 -2.23 9.70 -10.38
C ASP A 230 -3.14 9.17 -9.26
N GLY A 231 -4.42 8.97 -9.58
CA GLY A 231 -5.46 8.45 -8.71
C GLY A 231 -6.55 9.47 -8.42
N ILE A 232 -7.79 8.98 -8.41
CA ILE A 232 -8.99 9.84 -8.33
C ILE A 232 -9.13 10.50 -6.95
N GLY A 233 -8.49 9.92 -5.93
CA GLY A 233 -8.45 10.47 -4.59
C GLY A 233 -7.84 11.88 -4.56
N TRP A 234 -6.91 12.21 -5.46
CA TRP A 234 -6.26 13.53 -5.49
C TRP A 234 -7.26 14.66 -5.73
N LYS A 235 -8.43 14.38 -6.32
CA LYS A 235 -9.53 15.35 -6.47
C LYS A 235 -10.09 15.85 -5.13
N SER A 236 -9.92 15.08 -4.05
CA SER A 236 -10.25 15.49 -2.67
C SER A 236 -9.12 16.22 -1.94
N ARG A 237 -7.94 16.30 -2.56
CA ARG A 237 -6.69 16.85 -2.01
C ARG A 237 -6.07 17.90 -2.95
N GLN A 238 -6.92 18.68 -3.63
CA GLN A 238 -6.45 19.64 -4.64
C GLN A 238 -5.45 20.66 -4.08
N SER A 239 -5.53 21.04 -2.80
CA SER A 239 -4.53 21.93 -2.19
C SER A 239 -3.12 21.35 -2.24
N ASP A 240 -2.98 20.07 -1.95
CA ASP A 240 -1.70 19.35 -1.93
C ASP A 240 -1.18 19.18 -3.37
N LEU A 241 -2.07 18.81 -4.30
CA LEU A 241 -1.73 18.69 -5.72
C LEU A 241 -1.34 20.04 -6.34
N ARG A 242 -2.02 21.14 -5.98
CA ARG A 242 -1.67 22.49 -6.41
C ARG A 242 -0.27 22.89 -5.95
N ARG A 243 0.15 22.50 -4.74
CA ARG A 243 1.52 22.77 -4.27
C ARG A 243 2.56 22.08 -5.15
N ILE A 244 2.34 20.82 -5.51
CA ILE A 244 3.27 20.09 -6.38
C ILE A 244 3.26 20.68 -7.80
N HIS A 245 2.08 20.99 -8.34
CA HIS A 245 1.96 21.65 -9.64
C HIS A 245 2.66 23.02 -9.66
N GLN A 246 2.57 23.79 -8.57
CA GLN A 246 3.31 25.05 -8.44
C GLN A 246 4.82 24.85 -8.49
N LEU A 247 5.37 23.76 -7.93
CA LEU A 247 6.80 23.44 -8.09
C LEU A 247 7.17 23.29 -9.57
N TRP A 248 6.29 22.70 -10.38
CA TRP A 248 6.53 22.56 -11.81
C TRP A 248 6.40 23.89 -12.55
N ALA A 249 5.36 24.66 -12.25
CA ALA A 249 5.16 26.01 -12.81
C ALA A 249 6.35 26.95 -12.49
N ASP A 250 6.90 26.84 -11.28
CA ASP A 250 8.07 27.60 -10.83
C ASP A 250 9.41 26.98 -11.30
N ARG A 251 9.36 25.90 -12.08
CA ARG A 251 10.52 25.14 -12.57
C ARG A 251 11.43 24.59 -11.47
N GLN A 252 10.88 24.33 -10.29
CA GLN A 252 11.54 23.63 -9.19
C GLN A 252 11.54 22.11 -9.37
N ILE A 253 10.62 21.59 -10.17
CA ILE A 253 10.68 20.26 -10.80
C ILE A 253 10.50 20.43 -12.31
N ASP A 254 10.91 19.42 -13.06
CA ASP A 254 11.12 19.51 -14.50
C ASP A 254 9.99 18.86 -15.32
N GLY A 255 9.09 18.12 -14.66
CA GLY A 255 7.91 17.53 -15.30
C GLY A 255 6.96 16.89 -14.29
N MET A 256 5.66 16.95 -14.59
CA MET A 256 4.61 16.29 -13.82
C MET A 256 3.66 15.54 -14.76
N TYR A 257 3.35 14.28 -14.45
CA TYR A 257 2.64 13.37 -15.35
C TYR A 257 1.62 12.50 -14.60
N THR A 258 0.66 11.96 -15.34
CA THR A 258 -0.29 10.92 -14.88
C THR A 258 -0.12 9.65 -15.73
N LEU A 259 -0.82 8.56 -15.41
CA LEU A 259 -0.83 7.37 -16.28
C LEU A 259 -1.37 7.70 -17.67
N ALA A 260 -2.34 8.62 -17.76
CA ALA A 260 -2.91 9.06 -19.03
C ALA A 260 -1.92 9.85 -19.90
N THR A 261 -0.82 10.36 -19.32
CA THR A 261 0.21 11.13 -20.02
C THR A 261 1.57 10.43 -20.01
N LEU A 262 1.62 9.11 -19.85
CA LEU A 262 2.88 8.36 -19.81
C LEU A 262 3.65 8.39 -21.13
N ASP A 263 2.98 8.54 -22.27
CA ASP A 263 3.65 8.75 -23.55
C ASP A 263 4.49 10.04 -23.53
N THR A 264 3.95 11.13 -22.97
CA THR A 264 4.68 12.39 -22.77
C THR A 264 5.83 12.22 -21.78
N PHE A 265 5.61 11.48 -20.69
CA PHE A 265 6.68 11.14 -19.74
C PHE A 265 7.82 10.38 -20.42
N ARG A 266 7.50 9.40 -21.26
CA ARG A 266 8.48 8.61 -22.03
C ARG A 266 9.30 9.50 -22.97
N ASP A 267 8.63 10.40 -23.70
CA ASP A 267 9.29 11.31 -24.63
C ASP A 267 10.23 12.28 -23.90
N ASP A 268 9.77 12.86 -22.79
CA ASP A 268 10.59 13.76 -21.98
C ASP A 268 11.75 13.02 -21.29
N LEU A 269 11.52 11.82 -20.75
CA LEU A 269 12.57 10.99 -20.15
C LEU A 269 13.66 10.65 -21.17
N ALA A 270 13.28 10.28 -22.39
CA ALA A 270 14.21 10.02 -23.48
C ALA A 270 15.00 11.29 -23.87
N GLU A 271 14.35 12.45 -23.91
CA GLU A 271 15.03 13.72 -24.18
C GLU A 271 16.04 14.08 -23.10
N PHE A 272 15.65 14.02 -21.83
CA PHE A 272 16.54 14.27 -20.71
C PHE A 272 17.72 13.29 -20.70
N ALA A 273 17.46 12.00 -20.98
CA ALA A 273 18.51 11.01 -21.07
C ALA A 273 19.53 11.31 -22.18
N ARG A 274 19.08 11.78 -23.35
CA ARG A 274 19.98 12.24 -24.43
C ARG A 274 20.80 13.45 -24.02
N LEU A 275 20.20 14.43 -23.35
CA LEU A 275 20.91 15.62 -22.84
C LEU A 275 21.99 15.22 -21.82
N HIS A 276 21.73 14.18 -21.04
CA HIS A 276 22.66 13.58 -20.08
C HIS A 276 23.61 12.52 -20.67
N ARG A 277 23.51 12.23 -21.97
CA ARG A 277 24.33 11.23 -22.70
C ARG A 277 24.22 9.82 -22.12
N LEU A 278 23.04 9.46 -21.64
CA LEU A 278 22.74 8.12 -21.13
C LEU A 278 22.33 7.14 -22.24
N VAL A 279 21.89 7.67 -23.38
CA VAL A 279 21.54 6.99 -24.65
C VAL A 279 21.94 7.83 -25.85
#